data_AF-A0A7Y8J603-F1
#
_entry.id   AF-A0A7Y8J603-F1
#
_cell.length_a   1.000
_cell.length_b   1.000
_cell.length_c   1.000
_cell.angle_alpha   90.00
_cell.angle_beta   90.00
_cell.angle_gamma   90.00
#
_symmetry.space_group_name_H-M   'P 1'
#
loop_
_entity.id
_entity.type
_entity.pdbx_description
1 polymer ?
#
loop_
_entity_poly.entity_id
_entity_poly.type
_entity_poly.pdbx_seq_one_letter_code
_entity_poly.pdbx_strand_id
1 'polypeptide(L)'
;MNQEKKYSAIITAVGMYFPDKIYDNKYFESIVDTTEEWILTRTGIRERRILEEGGTSVLATKAALDLMQKHNVKADEIDCIIVATVTPDMLFPPTACLVQKRIGAVNAWGFDMEAACSGFLFAFQTGSALIESGQYRKILVIGADKMSSITDYTDRNNCILFGDGAAAVLIEPSDDKSFGLQDSILHVDGSGETALHMKAGGSLNPPSHETVDKKMHYIYQDGKAVFKVAVKGMADVSVELMQKNNLKSEDIAFLVPHQANMRIIDATAERMGLSRDKVMINIDRYGNTTAATIPSCLTEYYRNGKIKKGDKLILSAFGAGYTWGASYIVWAID
;
A
#
# COMPACT_ATOMS: atom_id res chain seq x y z
N MET A 1 2.47 -29.81 5.07
CA MET A 1 3.11 -30.32 3.84
C MET A 1 3.63 -29.10 3.08
N ASN A 2 4.95 -28.90 3.03
CA ASN A 2 5.54 -27.90 2.13
C ASN A 2 5.39 -28.44 0.72
N GLN A 3 4.36 -28.00 -0.01
CA GLN A 3 4.36 -28.18 -1.46
C GLN A 3 5.52 -27.36 -2.00
N GLU A 4 6.47 -28.03 -2.64
CA GLU A 4 7.60 -27.38 -3.29
C GLU A 4 7.04 -26.43 -4.37
N LYS A 5 7.30 -25.13 -4.23
CA LYS A 5 6.78 -24.10 -5.15
C LYS A 5 7.19 -24.44 -6.59
N LYS A 6 6.25 -24.44 -7.53
CA LYS A 6 6.55 -24.75 -8.95
C LYS A 6 7.40 -23.65 -9.59
N TYR A 7 7.02 -22.41 -9.35
CA TYR A 7 7.74 -21.19 -9.75
C TYR A 7 7.99 -20.31 -8.53
N SER A 8 8.89 -19.33 -8.63
CA SER A 8 8.86 -18.15 -7.77
C SER A 8 8.03 -17.04 -8.44
N ALA A 9 7.40 -16.20 -7.62
CA ALA A 9 6.67 -15.03 -8.09
C ALA A 9 7.57 -13.79 -8.03
N ILE A 10 7.93 -13.25 -9.20
CA ILE A 10 8.83 -12.09 -9.33
C ILE A 10 8.09 -10.85 -9.81
N ILE A 11 8.50 -9.68 -9.33
CA ILE A 11 8.04 -8.40 -9.88
C ILE A 11 8.82 -8.13 -11.17
N THR A 12 8.13 -7.98 -12.30
CA THR A 12 8.73 -7.73 -13.63
C THR A 12 8.44 -6.35 -14.19
N ALA A 13 7.42 -5.67 -13.66
CA ALA A 13 7.07 -4.32 -14.05
C ALA A 13 6.48 -3.53 -12.89
N VAL A 14 6.70 -2.21 -12.89
CA VAL A 14 6.19 -1.29 -11.87
C VAL A 14 5.64 0.00 -12.48
N GLY A 15 4.54 0.51 -11.92
CA GLY A 15 3.93 1.76 -12.33
C GLY A 15 3.25 2.47 -11.18
N MET A 16 3.06 3.77 -11.33
CA MET A 16 2.41 4.58 -10.32
C MET A 16 1.74 5.79 -10.94
N TYR A 17 0.70 6.27 -10.27
CA TYR A 17 0.04 7.51 -10.59
C TYR A 17 -0.34 8.26 -9.33
N PHE A 18 0.03 9.54 -9.31
CA PHE A 18 -0.41 10.50 -8.33
C PHE A 18 -1.07 11.69 -9.04
N PRO A 19 -2.20 12.23 -8.54
CA PRO A 19 -2.83 13.41 -9.10
C PRO A 19 -1.94 14.66 -9.09
N ASP A 20 -2.23 15.59 -10.01
CA ASP A 20 -1.50 16.85 -10.13
C ASP A 20 -1.83 17.86 -9.03
N LYS A 21 -3.03 17.79 -8.44
CA LYS A 21 -3.45 18.73 -7.40
C LYS A 21 -2.69 18.45 -6.10
N ILE A 22 -1.98 19.47 -5.63
CA ILE A 22 -1.18 19.43 -4.41
C ILE A 22 -1.90 20.18 -3.30
N TYR A 23 -2.05 19.53 -2.15
CA TYR A 23 -2.34 20.20 -0.88
C TYR A 23 -1.04 20.26 -0.08
N ASP A 24 -0.45 21.45 0.05
CA ASP A 24 0.68 21.66 0.95
C ASP A 24 0.18 21.85 2.39
N ASN A 25 1.10 22.03 3.34
CA ASN A 25 0.71 22.29 4.72
C ASN A 25 -0.02 23.64 4.90
N LYS A 26 0.21 24.63 4.03
CA LYS A 26 -0.48 25.94 4.07
C LYS A 26 -1.97 25.82 3.80
N TYR A 27 -2.37 24.90 2.91
CA TYR A 27 -3.78 24.57 2.75
C TYR A 27 -4.43 24.17 4.08
N PHE A 28 -3.78 23.30 4.86
CA PHE A 28 -4.33 22.84 6.15
C PHE A 28 -4.33 23.93 7.23
N GLU A 29 -3.30 24.78 7.26
CA GLU A 29 -3.27 25.98 8.12
C GLU A 29 -4.46 26.91 7.88
N SER A 30 -5.03 26.91 6.66
CA SER A 30 -6.17 27.76 6.32
C SER A 30 -7.53 27.20 6.72
N ILE A 31 -7.63 25.89 7.01
CA ILE A 31 -8.92 25.21 7.28
C ILE A 31 -9.05 24.64 8.68
N VAL A 32 -7.94 24.42 9.39
CA VAL A 32 -7.92 23.93 10.76
C VAL A 32 -6.84 24.66 11.57
N ASP A 33 -7.02 24.75 12.89
CA ASP A 33 -6.00 25.28 13.79
C ASP A 33 -4.76 24.35 13.77
N THR A 34 -3.74 24.66 12.97
CA THR A 34 -2.49 23.90 12.85
C THR A 34 -1.38 24.79 12.28
N THR A 35 -0.15 24.27 12.26
CA THR A 35 1.00 24.92 11.61
C THR A 35 1.83 23.90 10.83
N GLU A 36 2.62 24.36 9.85
CA GLU A 36 3.57 23.52 9.11
C GLU A 36 4.53 22.79 10.07
N GLU A 37 5.07 23.49 11.06
CA GLU A 37 5.97 22.91 12.07
C GLU A 37 5.26 21.78 12.86
N TRP A 38 3.99 21.98 13.21
CA TRP A 38 3.20 20.98 13.93
C TRP A 38 2.97 19.73 13.09
N ILE A 39 2.64 19.91 11.81
CA ILE A 39 2.42 18.80 10.87
C ILE A 39 3.73 18.04 10.65
N LEU A 40 4.83 18.74 10.37
CA LEU A 40 6.12 18.13 10.06
C LEU A 40 6.67 17.33 11.24
N THR A 41 6.71 17.92 12.43
CA THR A 41 7.23 17.26 13.63
C THR A 41 6.46 15.98 13.97
N ARG A 42 5.16 15.92 13.65
CA ARG A 42 4.30 14.78 13.97
C ARG A 42 4.29 13.71 12.89
N THR A 43 4.37 14.10 11.62
CA THR A 43 4.07 13.23 10.49
C THR A 43 5.22 13.08 9.51
N GLY A 44 6.08 14.10 9.38
CA GLY A 44 7.08 14.23 8.31
C GLY A 44 6.50 14.65 6.96
N ILE A 45 5.21 14.99 6.86
CA ILE A 45 4.52 15.29 5.60
C ILE A 45 4.60 16.79 5.30
N ARG A 46 5.05 17.15 4.09
CA ARG A 46 5.09 18.53 3.58
C ARG A 46 3.91 18.83 2.67
N GLU A 47 3.59 17.86 1.82
CA GLU A 47 2.53 17.95 0.84
C GLU A 47 1.92 16.57 0.57
N ARG A 48 0.75 16.58 -0.09
CA ARG A 48 0.09 15.38 -0.58
C ARG A 48 -0.72 15.68 -1.83
N ARG A 49 -1.12 14.63 -2.54
CA ARG A 49 -1.81 14.71 -3.84
C ARG A 49 -3.28 14.39 -3.68
N ILE A 50 -4.15 15.07 -4.40
CA ILE A 50 -5.60 14.96 -4.26
C ILE A 50 -6.25 14.73 -5.63
N LEU A 51 -7.13 13.75 -5.73
CA LEU A 51 -7.89 13.51 -6.95
C LEU A 51 -9.18 14.34 -6.93
N GLU A 52 -9.22 15.38 -7.75
CA GLU A 52 -10.41 16.25 -7.86
C GLU A 52 -11.61 15.51 -8.49
N GLU A 53 -11.39 14.79 -9.59
CA GLU A 53 -12.46 14.11 -10.33
C GLU A 53 -12.24 12.60 -10.46
N GLY A 54 -13.33 11.84 -10.26
CA GLY A 54 -13.34 10.38 -10.33
C GLY A 54 -13.09 9.67 -9.00
N GLY A 55 -13.19 8.34 -9.03
CA GLY A 55 -12.94 7.44 -7.90
C GLY A 55 -11.59 6.74 -7.97
N THR A 56 -11.33 5.85 -7.02
CA THR A 56 -10.08 5.09 -6.89
C THR A 56 -9.71 4.29 -8.13
N SER A 57 -10.69 3.79 -8.86
CA SER A 57 -10.49 3.11 -10.14
C SER A 57 -9.77 3.99 -11.16
N VAL A 58 -9.90 5.32 -11.12
CA VAL A 58 -9.16 6.23 -12.01
C VAL A 58 -7.68 6.22 -11.66
N LEU A 59 -7.35 6.29 -10.36
CA LEU A 59 -5.96 6.18 -9.88
C LEU A 59 -5.36 4.84 -10.31
N ALA A 60 -6.06 3.75 -9.98
CA ALA A 60 -5.62 2.39 -10.29
C ALA A 60 -5.43 2.17 -11.81
N THR A 61 -6.36 2.65 -12.63
CA THR A 61 -6.27 2.59 -14.10
C THR A 61 -5.03 3.31 -14.59
N LYS A 62 -4.77 4.53 -14.10
CA LYS A 62 -3.62 5.33 -14.55
C LYS A 62 -2.28 4.71 -14.10
N ALA A 63 -2.21 4.12 -12.90
CA ALA A 63 -1.04 3.38 -12.45
C ALA A 63 -0.77 2.13 -13.30
N ALA A 64 -1.82 1.39 -13.67
CA ALA A 64 -1.73 0.25 -14.57
C ALA A 64 -1.28 0.65 -15.98
N LEU A 65 -1.84 1.72 -16.54
CA LEU A 65 -1.43 2.24 -17.86
C LEU A 65 0.02 2.74 -17.86
N ASP A 66 0.45 3.43 -16.79
CA ASP A 66 1.84 3.87 -16.62
C ASP A 66 2.81 2.67 -16.56
N LEU A 67 2.45 1.59 -15.84
CA LEU A 67 3.20 0.33 -15.84
C LEU A 67 3.27 -0.26 -17.25
N MET A 68 2.12 -0.42 -17.90
CA MET A 68 2.00 -1.07 -19.21
C MET A 68 2.82 -0.32 -20.28
N GLN A 69 2.73 1.01 -20.29
CA GLN A 69 3.47 1.85 -21.24
C GLN A 69 4.98 1.74 -21.05
N LYS A 70 5.46 1.73 -19.80
CA LYS A 70 6.91 1.71 -19.50
C LYS A 70 7.56 0.35 -19.66
N HIS A 71 6.79 -0.72 -19.48
CA HIS A 71 7.28 -2.09 -19.55
C HIS A 71 6.77 -2.87 -20.77
N ASN A 72 6.07 -2.21 -21.70
CA ASN A 72 5.51 -2.80 -22.92
C ASN A 72 4.63 -4.04 -22.65
N VAL A 73 3.80 -3.96 -21.61
CA VAL A 73 2.87 -5.03 -21.21
C VAL A 73 1.55 -4.84 -21.94
N LYS A 74 1.05 -5.88 -22.61
CA LYS A 74 -0.25 -5.83 -23.27
C LYS A 74 -1.37 -6.21 -22.31
N ALA A 75 -2.52 -5.57 -22.46
CA ALA A 75 -3.65 -5.76 -21.56
C ALA A 75 -4.24 -7.17 -21.63
N ASP A 76 -4.29 -7.74 -22.84
CA ASP A 76 -4.83 -9.08 -23.12
C ASP A 76 -3.94 -10.21 -22.60
N GLU A 77 -2.72 -9.92 -22.17
CA GLU A 77 -1.82 -10.88 -21.52
C GLU A 77 -2.02 -10.97 -20.00
N ILE A 78 -2.83 -10.08 -19.41
CA ILE A 78 -3.09 -10.09 -17.96
C ILE A 78 -4.15 -11.14 -17.64
N ASP A 79 -3.83 -12.04 -16.70
CA ASP A 79 -4.73 -13.12 -16.29
C ASP A 79 -5.62 -12.73 -15.09
N CYS A 80 -5.09 -11.92 -14.18
CA CYS A 80 -5.79 -11.51 -12.96
C CYS A 80 -5.44 -10.08 -12.55
N ILE A 81 -6.43 -9.33 -12.06
CA ILE A 81 -6.26 -8.00 -11.47
C ILE A 81 -6.72 -8.04 -10.01
N ILE A 82 -5.80 -7.71 -9.09
CA ILE A 82 -6.08 -7.59 -7.65
C ILE A 82 -5.90 -6.12 -7.25
N VAL A 83 -6.96 -5.47 -6.80
CA VAL A 83 -6.90 -4.08 -6.32
C VAL A 83 -7.01 -4.04 -4.81
N ALA A 84 -5.92 -3.74 -4.12
CA ALA A 84 -5.91 -3.44 -2.70
C ALA A 84 -6.37 -1.99 -2.46
N THR A 85 -7.52 -1.82 -1.81
CA THR A 85 -8.12 -0.52 -1.53
C THR A 85 -9.07 -0.59 -0.32
N VAL A 86 -9.19 0.52 0.41
CA VAL A 86 -10.26 0.77 1.40
C VAL A 86 -11.24 1.84 0.92
N THR A 87 -11.00 2.44 -0.23
CA THR A 87 -11.83 3.50 -0.83
C THR A 87 -12.29 3.10 -2.23
N PRO A 88 -12.94 1.92 -2.41
CA PRO A 88 -13.41 1.53 -3.73
C PRO A 88 -14.41 2.55 -4.26
N ASP A 89 -14.58 2.62 -5.59
CA ASP A 89 -15.56 3.52 -6.21
C ASP A 89 -16.98 3.31 -5.67
N MET A 90 -17.30 2.06 -5.33
CA MET A 90 -18.58 1.58 -4.82
C MET A 90 -18.39 0.19 -4.21
N LEU A 91 -19.35 -0.27 -3.41
CA LEU A 91 -19.30 -1.62 -2.81
C LEU A 91 -19.34 -2.74 -3.86
N PHE A 92 -20.08 -2.53 -4.95
CA PHE A 92 -20.13 -3.45 -6.08
C PHE A 92 -20.55 -2.72 -7.37
N PRO A 93 -20.01 -3.11 -8.54
CA PRO A 93 -18.95 -4.11 -8.75
C PRO A 93 -17.59 -3.68 -8.17
N PRO A 94 -16.62 -4.60 -7.98
CA PRO A 94 -15.30 -4.25 -7.46
C PRO A 94 -14.56 -3.31 -8.41
N THR A 95 -13.67 -2.50 -7.83
CA THR A 95 -12.75 -1.57 -8.52
C THR A 95 -11.95 -2.28 -9.60
N ALA A 96 -11.53 -3.53 -9.36
CA ALA A 96 -10.85 -4.38 -10.34
C ALA A 96 -11.63 -4.52 -11.66
N CYS A 97 -12.97 -4.64 -11.64
CA CYS A 97 -13.78 -4.69 -12.86
C CYS A 97 -13.73 -3.37 -13.64
N LEU A 98 -13.69 -2.24 -12.95
CA LEU A 98 -13.60 -0.93 -13.58
C LEU A 98 -12.22 -0.75 -14.24
N VAL A 99 -11.16 -1.18 -13.56
CA VAL A 99 -9.79 -1.16 -14.11
C VAL A 99 -9.70 -2.07 -15.32
N GLN A 100 -10.16 -3.32 -15.21
CA GLN A 100 -10.17 -4.33 -16.29
C GLN A 100 -10.76 -3.76 -17.58
N LYS A 101 -11.96 -3.15 -17.48
CA LYS A 101 -12.64 -2.53 -18.61
C LYS A 101 -11.83 -1.40 -19.23
N ARG A 102 -11.24 -0.53 -18.39
CA ARG A 102 -10.55 0.69 -18.84
C ARG A 102 -9.18 0.43 -19.46
N ILE A 103 -8.46 -0.59 -18.99
CA ILE A 103 -7.17 -0.97 -19.59
C ILE A 103 -7.33 -1.96 -20.76
N GLY A 104 -8.53 -2.52 -20.95
CA GLY A 104 -8.81 -3.48 -22.02
C GLY A 104 -8.31 -4.89 -21.73
N ALA A 105 -8.19 -5.29 -20.47
CA ALA A 105 -7.70 -6.61 -20.06
C ALA A 105 -8.79 -7.68 -20.18
N VAL A 106 -9.20 -7.98 -21.42
CA VAL A 106 -10.38 -8.81 -21.73
C VAL A 106 -10.31 -10.24 -21.21
N ASN A 107 -9.10 -10.76 -20.96
CA ASN A 107 -8.87 -12.11 -20.43
C ASN A 107 -8.77 -12.15 -18.90
N ALA A 108 -8.64 -10.98 -18.25
CA ALA A 108 -8.41 -10.91 -16.82
C ALA A 108 -9.70 -11.11 -16.03
N TRP A 109 -9.68 -12.02 -15.05
CA TRP A 109 -10.60 -11.96 -13.91
C TRP A 109 -10.02 -11.05 -12.82
N GLY A 110 -10.78 -10.75 -11.77
CA GLY A 110 -10.25 -9.89 -10.71
C GLY A 110 -11.19 -9.63 -9.56
N PHE A 111 -10.63 -9.03 -8.50
CA PHE A 111 -11.34 -8.72 -7.26
C PHE A 111 -10.62 -7.60 -6.49
N ASP A 112 -11.34 -7.00 -5.55
CA ASP A 112 -10.78 -6.04 -4.61
C ASP A 112 -10.35 -6.76 -3.33
N MET A 113 -9.28 -6.29 -2.70
CA MET A 113 -8.78 -6.79 -1.43
C MET A 113 -8.74 -5.69 -0.38
N GLU A 114 -9.57 -5.85 0.65
CA GLU A 114 -9.59 -4.94 1.80
C GLU A 114 -8.87 -5.59 2.99
N ALA A 115 -7.63 -5.17 3.23
CA ALA A 115 -6.90 -5.45 4.47
C ALA A 115 -6.26 -4.17 4.99
N ALA A 116 -7.03 -3.08 4.96
CA ALA A 116 -6.59 -1.73 5.31
C ALA A 116 -5.27 -1.33 4.62
N CYS A 117 -4.39 -0.61 5.33
CA CYS A 117 -3.06 -0.25 4.83
C CYS A 117 -2.15 -1.46 4.53
N SER A 118 -2.44 -2.63 5.10
CA SER A 118 -1.73 -3.88 4.80
C SER A 118 -2.22 -4.56 3.53
N GLY A 119 -3.25 -4.01 2.88
CA GLY A 119 -3.89 -4.54 1.67
C GLY A 119 -2.90 -4.95 0.59
N PHE A 120 -1.88 -4.14 0.31
CA PHE A 120 -0.89 -4.48 -0.71
C PHE A 120 -0.08 -5.74 -0.37
N LEU A 121 0.33 -5.94 0.88
CA LEU A 121 1.07 -7.15 1.27
C LEU A 121 0.20 -8.41 1.13
N PHE A 122 -1.06 -8.31 1.55
CA PHE A 122 -2.01 -9.41 1.43
C PHE A 122 -2.29 -9.73 -0.05
N ALA A 123 -2.46 -8.70 -0.87
CA ALA A 123 -2.70 -8.84 -2.31
C ALA A 123 -1.46 -9.39 -3.03
N PHE A 124 -0.28 -8.94 -2.65
CA PHE A 124 1.00 -9.42 -3.19
C PHE A 124 1.24 -10.90 -2.83
N GLN A 125 1.01 -11.30 -1.58
CA GLN A 125 1.08 -12.71 -1.16
C GLN A 125 0.08 -13.57 -1.93
N THR A 126 -1.16 -13.09 -2.09
CA THR A 126 -2.23 -13.82 -2.79
C THR A 126 -1.92 -13.97 -4.28
N GLY A 127 -1.53 -12.88 -4.94
CA GLY A 127 -1.09 -12.90 -6.35
C GLY A 127 0.13 -13.79 -6.54
N SER A 128 1.10 -13.74 -5.62
CA SER A 128 2.27 -14.62 -5.66
C SER A 128 1.87 -16.09 -5.56
N ALA A 129 0.97 -16.46 -4.65
CA ALA A 129 0.50 -17.85 -4.54
C ALA A 129 -0.19 -18.35 -5.82
N LEU A 130 -0.95 -17.47 -6.51
CA LEU A 130 -1.56 -17.79 -7.80
C LEU A 130 -0.52 -18.06 -8.89
N ILE A 131 0.56 -17.28 -8.95
CA ILE A 131 1.71 -17.53 -9.85
C ILE A 131 2.46 -18.81 -9.47
N GLU A 132 2.80 -18.98 -8.20
CA GLU A 132 3.59 -20.12 -7.68
C GLU A 132 2.85 -21.46 -7.85
N SER A 133 1.51 -21.44 -7.90
CA SER A 133 0.67 -22.61 -8.24
C SER A 133 0.83 -23.08 -9.70
N GLY A 134 1.30 -22.21 -10.58
CA GLY A 134 1.43 -22.44 -12.01
C GLY A 134 0.12 -22.36 -12.80
N GLN A 135 -0.98 -21.89 -12.20
CA GLN A 135 -2.26 -21.68 -12.88
C GLN A 135 -2.28 -20.39 -13.72
N TYR A 136 -1.54 -19.37 -13.30
CA TYR A 136 -1.53 -18.04 -13.91
C TYR A 136 -0.10 -17.59 -14.18
N ARG A 137 0.07 -16.67 -15.13
CA ARG A 137 1.38 -16.17 -15.57
C ARG A 137 1.56 -14.68 -15.36
N LYS A 138 0.51 -13.86 -15.48
CA LYS A 138 0.61 -12.40 -15.35
C LYS A 138 -0.49 -11.88 -14.46
N ILE A 139 -0.11 -11.45 -13.25
CA ILE A 139 -1.04 -10.90 -12.27
C ILE A 139 -0.68 -9.45 -11.98
N LEU A 140 -1.64 -8.56 -12.21
CA LEU A 140 -1.51 -7.14 -11.92
C LEU A 140 -2.02 -6.89 -10.50
N VAL A 141 -1.12 -6.51 -9.59
CA VAL A 141 -1.45 -6.16 -8.20
C VAL A 141 -1.33 -4.65 -8.04
N ILE A 142 -2.42 -4.01 -7.61
CA ILE A 142 -2.51 -2.55 -7.52
C ILE A 142 -2.87 -2.17 -6.09
N GLY A 143 -2.06 -1.32 -5.45
CA GLY A 143 -2.47 -0.56 -4.26
C GLY A 143 -3.01 0.79 -4.69
N ALA A 144 -4.24 1.16 -4.32
CA ALA A 144 -4.87 2.40 -4.75
C ALA A 144 -5.87 2.91 -3.73
N ASP A 145 -5.82 4.20 -3.40
CA ASP A 145 -6.81 4.81 -2.53
C ASP A 145 -7.03 6.30 -2.84
N LYS A 146 -8.30 6.72 -2.78
CA LYS A 146 -8.75 8.12 -2.73
C LYS A 146 -9.13 8.46 -1.29
N MET A 147 -8.15 8.48 -0.38
CA MET A 147 -8.39 8.72 1.04
C MET A 147 -9.04 10.08 1.33
N SER A 148 -8.84 11.06 0.45
CA SER A 148 -9.52 12.37 0.52
C SER A 148 -11.04 12.26 0.57
N SER A 149 -11.64 11.21 -0.01
CA SER A 149 -13.10 11.04 -0.03
C SER A 149 -13.70 10.60 1.30
N ILE A 150 -12.87 10.08 2.22
CA ILE A 150 -13.31 9.63 3.55
C ILE A 150 -12.61 10.41 4.68
N THR A 151 -11.91 11.49 4.37
CA THR A 151 -11.20 12.32 5.35
C THR A 151 -12.12 13.39 5.96
N ASP A 152 -12.19 13.50 7.29
CA ASP A 152 -12.86 14.63 7.96
C ASP A 152 -11.92 15.84 8.02
N TYR A 153 -12.11 16.80 7.10
CA TYR A 153 -11.32 18.04 7.02
C TYR A 153 -11.52 19.01 8.19
N THR A 154 -12.39 18.69 9.15
CA THR A 154 -12.53 19.48 10.39
C THR A 154 -11.71 18.89 11.56
N ASP A 155 -11.19 17.66 11.42
CA ASP A 155 -10.31 17.05 12.43
C ASP A 155 -8.83 17.22 12.06
N ARG A 156 -8.18 18.19 12.72
CA ARG A 156 -6.74 18.48 12.57
C ARG A 156 -5.81 17.28 12.83
N ASN A 157 -6.26 16.28 13.58
CA ASN A 157 -5.42 15.12 13.90
C ASN A 157 -5.40 14.08 12.77
N ASN A 158 -6.38 14.14 11.86
CA ASN A 158 -6.60 13.16 10.82
C ASN A 158 -6.33 13.75 9.42
N CYS A 159 -6.90 14.92 9.13
CA CYS A 159 -6.94 15.46 7.77
C CYS A 159 -5.57 15.79 7.17
N ILE A 160 -4.55 15.96 8.01
CA ILE A 160 -3.18 16.28 7.60
C ILE A 160 -2.40 15.05 7.09
N LEU A 161 -2.91 13.84 7.29
CA LEU A 161 -2.18 12.59 7.02
C LEU A 161 -2.32 12.12 5.58
N PHE A 162 -3.53 12.17 5.03
CA PHE A 162 -3.90 11.34 3.90
C PHE A 162 -3.75 12.04 2.56
N GLY A 163 -3.25 11.29 1.58
CA GLY A 163 -3.24 11.67 0.17
C GLY A 163 -3.89 10.60 -0.69
N ASP A 164 -4.07 10.93 -1.97
CA ASP A 164 -4.63 10.06 -2.98
C ASP A 164 -3.53 9.57 -3.92
N GLY A 165 -3.56 8.29 -4.29
CA GLY A 165 -2.60 7.73 -5.22
C GLY A 165 -2.83 6.26 -5.53
N ALA A 166 -2.13 5.78 -6.55
CA ALA A 166 -2.07 4.37 -6.87
C ALA A 166 -0.69 3.96 -7.35
N ALA A 167 -0.32 2.72 -7.09
CA ALA A 167 0.82 2.08 -7.71
C ALA A 167 0.55 0.59 -7.97
N ALA A 168 1.10 0.10 -9.07
CA ALA A 168 0.88 -1.23 -9.59
C ALA A 168 2.21 -1.97 -9.75
N VAL A 169 2.17 -3.27 -9.52
CA VAL A 169 3.25 -4.19 -9.86
C VAL A 169 2.68 -5.32 -10.72
N LEU A 170 3.45 -5.76 -11.72
CA LEU A 170 3.15 -6.99 -12.46
C LEU A 170 3.99 -8.11 -11.85
N ILE A 171 3.32 -9.22 -11.53
CA ILE A 171 3.96 -10.43 -11.00
C ILE A 171 3.92 -11.51 -12.08
N GLU A 172 5.08 -12.13 -12.33
CA GLU A 172 5.26 -13.20 -13.30
C GLU A 172 6.04 -14.39 -12.69
N PRO A 173 5.91 -15.60 -13.25
CA PRO A 173 6.67 -16.76 -12.80
C PRO A 173 8.14 -16.65 -13.20
N SER A 174 9.02 -17.10 -12.31
CA SER A 174 10.42 -17.36 -12.60
C SER A 174 10.79 -18.80 -12.23
N ASP A 175 11.60 -19.44 -13.07
CA ASP A 175 12.22 -20.73 -12.77
C ASP A 175 13.39 -20.55 -11.78
N ASP A 176 14.01 -19.38 -11.75
CA ASP A 176 15.01 -19.04 -10.74
C ASP A 176 14.31 -18.66 -9.42
N LYS A 177 14.34 -19.62 -8.49
CA LYS A 177 13.71 -19.51 -7.17
C LYS A 177 14.44 -18.57 -6.21
N SER A 178 15.62 -18.06 -6.57
CA SER A 178 16.37 -17.11 -5.74
C SER A 178 15.81 -15.69 -5.80
N PHE A 179 14.97 -15.39 -6.79
CA PHE A 179 14.30 -14.10 -6.97
C PHE A 179 12.85 -14.12 -6.50
N GLY A 180 12.29 -12.92 -6.30
CA GLY A 180 10.88 -12.72 -6.03
C GLY A 180 10.52 -12.93 -4.57
N LEU A 181 9.27 -13.31 -4.31
CA LEU A 181 8.77 -13.54 -2.96
C LEU A 181 9.42 -14.77 -2.33
N GLN A 182 10.23 -14.53 -1.30
CA GLN A 182 10.92 -15.59 -0.56
C GLN A 182 10.06 -16.10 0.60
N ASP A 183 9.54 -15.18 1.42
CA ASP A 183 8.75 -15.51 2.61
C ASP A 183 7.83 -14.34 3.00
N SER A 184 6.79 -14.63 3.76
CA SER A 184 5.88 -13.62 4.32
C SER A 184 5.27 -14.08 5.63
N ILE A 185 5.01 -13.11 6.50
CA ILE A 185 4.27 -13.29 7.73
C ILE A 185 3.15 -12.26 7.75
N LEU A 186 1.89 -12.72 7.78
CA LEU A 186 0.70 -11.88 7.77
C LEU A 186 -0.17 -12.23 8.97
N HIS A 187 -0.73 -11.20 9.63
CA HIS A 187 -1.52 -11.32 10.84
C HIS A 187 -2.79 -10.47 10.81
N VAL A 188 -3.76 -10.89 11.61
CA VAL A 188 -5.01 -10.17 11.89
C VAL A 188 -5.30 -10.25 13.38
N ASP A 189 -5.70 -9.12 13.99
CA ASP A 189 -6.17 -9.04 15.37
C ASP A 189 -7.36 -8.06 15.46
N GLY A 190 -8.57 -8.61 15.47
CA GLY A 190 -9.83 -7.86 15.50
C GLY A 190 -10.05 -6.95 16.72
N SER A 191 -9.20 -7.01 17.76
CA SER A 191 -9.36 -6.20 18.97
C SER A 191 -9.16 -4.68 18.73
N GLY A 192 -8.61 -4.32 17.57
CA GLY A 192 -8.34 -2.93 17.17
C GLY A 192 -9.54 -2.14 16.63
N GLU A 193 -10.71 -2.77 16.47
CA GLU A 193 -11.91 -2.19 15.83
C GLU A 193 -12.23 -0.76 16.31
N THR A 194 -12.19 -0.52 17.62
CA THR A 194 -12.59 0.78 18.19
C THR A 194 -11.58 1.90 17.97
N ALA A 195 -10.34 1.59 17.62
CA ALA A 195 -9.24 2.55 17.55
C ALA A 195 -8.98 3.08 16.13
N LEU A 196 -9.37 2.35 15.09
CA LEU A 196 -9.19 2.76 13.70
C LEU A 196 -10.31 2.16 12.83
N HIS A 197 -11.26 2.99 12.38
CA HIS A 197 -12.45 2.51 11.68
C HIS A 197 -13.16 3.61 10.88
N MET A 198 -14.10 3.18 10.03
CA MET A 198 -15.17 4.00 9.47
C MET A 198 -16.48 3.25 9.76
N LYS A 199 -17.42 3.87 10.49
CA LYS A 199 -18.58 3.14 11.07
C LYS A 199 -19.73 2.96 10.10
N ALA A 200 -19.90 3.86 9.14
CA ALA A 200 -20.98 3.84 8.17
C ALA A 200 -20.48 3.55 6.75
N GLY A 201 -21.42 3.28 5.84
CA GLY A 201 -21.14 2.83 4.47
C GLY A 201 -21.30 1.31 4.30
N GLY A 202 -21.28 0.55 5.39
CA GLY A 202 -21.59 -0.88 5.42
C GLY A 202 -23.02 -1.21 5.84
N SER A 203 -23.31 -2.51 5.99
CA SER A 203 -24.64 -3.02 6.34
C SER A 203 -25.10 -2.70 7.76
N LEU A 204 -24.17 -2.52 8.71
CA LEU A 204 -24.49 -2.22 10.11
C LEU A 204 -25.05 -0.80 10.28
N ASN A 205 -24.50 0.17 9.53
CA ASN A 205 -24.93 1.56 9.55
C ASN A 205 -25.15 2.04 8.10
N PRO A 206 -26.32 1.70 7.51
CA PRO A 206 -26.64 2.07 6.14
C PRO A 206 -26.76 3.60 6.01
N PRO A 207 -26.60 4.16 4.79
CA PRO A 207 -26.70 5.60 4.57
C PRO A 207 -28.04 6.18 5.04
N SER A 208 -27.97 7.18 5.92
CA SER A 208 -29.11 7.93 6.44
C SER A 208 -28.67 9.33 6.89
N HIS A 209 -29.62 10.26 7.03
CA HIS A 209 -29.32 11.58 7.62
C HIS A 209 -28.62 11.47 8.97
N GLU A 210 -29.07 10.55 9.83
CA GLU A 210 -28.47 10.32 11.15
C GLU A 210 -26.98 9.92 11.05
N THR A 211 -26.62 9.01 10.15
CA THR A 211 -25.21 8.57 10.00
C THR A 211 -24.31 9.68 9.45
N VAL A 212 -24.85 10.57 8.62
CA VAL A 212 -24.15 11.73 8.07
C VAL A 212 -23.96 12.80 9.15
N ASP A 213 -25.01 13.13 9.89
CA ASP A 213 -24.96 14.10 11.00
C ASP A 213 -23.99 13.66 12.09
N LYS A 214 -23.90 12.35 12.34
CA LYS A 214 -22.92 11.73 13.26
C LYS A 214 -21.53 11.55 12.66
N LYS A 215 -21.28 12.00 11.43
CA LYS A 215 -19.98 11.93 10.75
C LYS A 215 -19.39 10.51 10.65
N MET A 216 -20.24 9.49 10.56
CA MET A 216 -19.83 8.08 10.62
C MET A 216 -19.18 7.56 9.32
N HIS A 217 -19.26 8.34 8.25
CA HIS A 217 -18.70 8.05 6.92
C HIS A 217 -17.27 8.58 6.73
N TYR A 218 -16.65 9.10 7.80
CA TYR A 218 -15.25 9.49 7.79
C TYR A 218 -14.39 8.48 8.54
N ILE A 219 -13.11 8.41 8.14
CA ILE A 219 -12.10 7.66 8.87
C ILE A 219 -11.89 8.27 10.26
N TYR A 220 -11.97 7.42 11.28
CA TYR A 220 -11.63 7.75 12.66
C TYR A 220 -10.35 7.04 13.06
N GLN A 221 -9.49 7.73 13.80
CA GLN A 221 -8.26 7.17 14.33
C GLN A 221 -7.94 7.71 15.74
N ASP A 222 -7.81 6.81 16.72
CA ASP A 222 -7.08 7.12 17.96
C ASP A 222 -5.58 7.00 17.68
N GLY A 223 -4.96 8.14 17.33
CA GLY A 223 -3.56 8.19 16.95
C GLY A 223 -2.58 7.63 17.99
N LYS A 224 -2.88 7.76 19.29
CA LYS A 224 -1.98 7.26 20.36
C LYS A 224 -2.07 5.75 20.47
N ALA A 225 -3.29 5.22 20.49
CA ALA A 225 -3.51 3.77 20.54
C ALA A 225 -2.89 3.10 19.31
N VAL A 226 -3.23 3.59 18.10
CA VAL A 226 -2.74 3.05 16.83
C VAL A 226 -1.23 3.14 16.72
N PHE A 227 -0.60 4.26 17.08
CA PHE A 227 0.86 4.40 17.00
C PHE A 227 1.58 3.33 17.81
N LYS A 228 1.11 3.05 19.04
CA LYS A 228 1.75 2.08 19.94
C LYS A 228 1.75 0.67 19.36
N VAL A 229 0.64 0.21 18.81
CA VAL A 229 0.55 -1.12 18.21
C VAL A 229 1.16 -1.18 16.82
N ALA A 230 1.08 -0.11 16.02
CA ALA A 230 1.66 -0.08 14.68
C ALA A 230 3.19 -0.16 14.71
N VAL A 231 3.84 0.62 15.58
CA VAL A 231 5.30 0.54 15.76
C VAL A 231 5.71 -0.87 16.14
N LYS A 232 5.07 -1.44 17.17
CA LYS A 232 5.38 -2.78 17.64
C LYS A 232 5.14 -3.83 16.55
N GLY A 233 3.96 -3.80 15.92
CA GLY A 233 3.53 -4.77 14.92
C GLY A 233 4.44 -4.79 13.68
N MET A 234 4.71 -3.63 13.08
CA MET A 234 5.61 -3.53 11.92
C MET A 234 7.05 -3.92 12.26
N ALA A 235 7.55 -3.45 13.40
CA ALA A 235 8.94 -3.64 13.76
C ALA A 235 9.24 -5.08 14.18
N ASP A 236 8.40 -5.67 15.03
CA ASP A 236 8.58 -7.04 15.50
C ASP A 236 8.40 -8.05 14.36
N VAL A 237 7.39 -7.90 13.50
CA VAL A 237 7.17 -8.84 12.37
C VAL A 237 8.30 -8.78 11.34
N SER A 238 8.89 -7.60 11.11
CA SER A 238 10.01 -7.44 10.19
C SER A 238 11.28 -8.13 10.73
N VAL A 239 11.56 -7.97 12.02
CA VAL A 239 12.69 -8.65 12.68
C VAL A 239 12.46 -10.17 12.75
N GLU A 240 11.24 -10.61 13.07
CA GLU A 240 10.88 -12.03 13.06
C GLU A 240 11.13 -12.64 11.67
N LEU A 241 10.69 -11.97 10.61
CA LEU A 241 10.89 -12.42 9.24
C LEU A 241 12.39 -12.50 8.89
N MET A 242 13.19 -11.50 9.27
CA MET A 242 14.65 -11.52 9.09
C MET A 242 15.29 -12.71 9.81
N GLN A 243 14.93 -12.93 11.09
CA GLN A 243 15.46 -14.03 11.89
C GLN A 243 15.08 -15.40 11.30
N LYS A 244 13.81 -15.58 10.91
CA LYS A 244 13.31 -16.80 10.27
C LYS A 244 14.08 -17.13 8.99
N ASN A 245 14.54 -16.12 8.26
CA ASN A 245 15.28 -16.27 7.01
C ASN A 245 16.81 -16.14 7.18
N ASN A 246 17.31 -16.13 8.42
CA ASN A 246 18.74 -15.97 8.75
C ASN A 246 19.39 -14.72 8.12
N LEU A 247 18.62 -13.63 8.00
CA LEU A 247 19.07 -12.35 7.46
C LEU A 247 19.56 -11.44 8.58
N LYS A 248 20.66 -10.74 8.33
CA LYS A 248 21.16 -9.63 9.14
C LYS A 248 20.82 -8.30 8.49
N SER A 249 20.93 -7.21 9.24
CA SER A 249 20.72 -5.85 8.72
C SER A 249 21.68 -5.47 7.57
N GLU A 250 22.88 -6.04 7.56
CA GLU A 250 23.87 -5.88 6.48
C GLU A 250 23.39 -6.50 5.15
N ASP A 251 22.60 -7.58 5.20
CA ASP A 251 22.06 -8.26 4.03
C ASP A 251 20.93 -7.48 3.34
N ILE A 252 20.22 -6.63 4.09
CA ILE A 252 19.05 -5.91 3.57
C ILE A 252 19.51 -4.68 2.78
N ALA A 253 19.10 -4.58 1.53
CA ALA A 253 19.33 -3.40 0.71
C ALA A 253 18.37 -2.28 1.13
N PHE A 254 17.06 -2.58 1.24
CA PHE A 254 16.07 -1.61 1.67
C PHE A 254 14.96 -2.20 2.55
N LEU A 255 14.55 -1.45 3.56
CA LEU A 255 13.22 -1.52 4.15
C LEU A 255 12.26 -0.68 3.29
N VAL A 256 11.11 -1.26 2.95
CA VAL A 256 10.01 -0.61 2.22
C VAL A 256 8.77 -0.58 3.14
N PRO A 257 8.70 0.37 4.08
CA PRO A 257 7.63 0.41 5.07
C PRO A 257 6.40 1.12 4.50
N HIS A 258 5.22 0.75 4.99
CA HIS A 258 4.01 1.53 4.82
C HIS A 258 4.24 2.97 5.30
N GLN A 259 3.84 3.93 4.47
CA GLN A 259 4.11 5.34 4.66
C GLN A 259 2.99 6.01 5.48
N ALA A 260 2.82 5.60 6.75
CA ALA A 260 1.78 6.13 7.64
C ALA A 260 2.17 7.46 8.31
N ASN A 261 3.37 7.49 8.89
CA ASN A 261 4.04 8.68 9.42
C ASN A 261 5.54 8.36 9.60
N MET A 262 6.38 9.39 9.61
CA MET A 262 7.83 9.20 9.67
C MET A 262 8.29 8.50 10.95
N ARG A 263 7.62 8.73 12.07
CA ARG A 263 8.02 8.17 13.37
C ARG A 263 7.87 6.64 13.43
N ILE A 264 6.84 6.08 12.79
CA ILE A 264 6.69 4.62 12.66
C ILE A 264 7.76 4.04 11.75
N ILE A 265 8.03 4.73 10.63
CA ILE A 265 9.07 4.35 9.67
C ILE A 265 10.43 4.26 10.36
N ASP A 266 10.82 5.31 11.09
CA ASP A 266 12.10 5.39 11.79
C ASP A 266 12.21 4.32 12.89
N ALA A 267 11.15 4.13 13.70
CA ALA A 267 11.16 3.11 14.75
C ALA A 267 11.26 1.67 14.18
N THR A 268 10.64 1.42 13.02
CA THR A 268 10.75 0.12 12.33
C THR A 268 12.18 -0.12 11.85
N ALA A 269 12.79 0.89 11.21
CA ALA A 269 14.17 0.81 10.73
C ALA A 269 15.18 0.62 11.88
N GLU A 270 15.03 1.38 12.97
CA GLU A 270 15.87 1.26 14.17
C GLU A 270 15.81 -0.15 14.77
N ARG A 271 14.60 -0.71 14.90
CA ARG A 271 14.40 -2.06 15.41
C ARG A 271 15.05 -3.14 14.54
N MET A 272 15.07 -2.93 13.22
CA MET A 272 15.75 -3.80 12.27
C MET A 272 17.27 -3.58 12.21
N GLY A 273 17.80 -2.57 12.92
CA GLY A 273 19.22 -2.21 12.88
C GLY A 273 19.66 -1.62 11.54
N LEU A 274 18.74 -0.95 10.82
CA LEU A 274 19.00 -0.34 9.52
C LEU A 274 19.28 1.16 9.67
N SER A 275 20.24 1.64 8.88
CA SER A 275 20.49 3.06 8.71
C SER A 275 19.45 3.71 7.80
N ARG A 276 19.26 5.02 7.93
CA ARG A 276 18.22 5.79 7.23
C ARG A 276 18.31 5.71 5.70
N ASP A 277 19.52 5.57 5.15
CA ASP A 277 19.77 5.42 3.72
C ASP A 277 19.25 4.08 3.14
N LYS A 278 19.05 3.07 3.99
CA LYS A 278 18.43 1.78 3.65
C LYS A 278 16.91 1.79 3.84
N VAL A 279 16.26 2.95 3.91
CA VAL A 279 14.81 3.06 4.08
C VAL A 279 14.21 3.79 2.89
N MET A 280 13.16 3.22 2.28
CA MET A 280 12.42 3.89 1.22
C MET A 280 11.43 4.91 1.79
N ILE A 281 11.54 6.17 1.38
CA ILE A 281 10.71 7.27 1.87
C ILE A 281 10.19 8.13 0.73
N ASN A 282 8.87 8.32 0.71
CA ASN A 282 8.20 9.31 -0.14
C ASN A 282 7.00 9.98 0.56
N ILE A 283 6.74 9.66 1.83
CA ILE A 283 5.63 10.21 2.62
C ILE A 283 5.64 11.75 2.69
N ASP A 284 6.82 12.36 2.59
CA ASP A 284 6.99 13.82 2.61
C ASP A 284 6.26 14.51 1.46
N ARG A 285 6.10 13.83 0.31
CA ARG A 285 5.51 14.35 -0.94
C ARG A 285 4.09 13.87 -1.23
N TYR A 286 3.71 12.70 -0.71
CA TYR A 286 2.45 12.06 -1.05
C TYR A 286 1.52 11.86 0.13
N GLY A 287 2.01 12.07 1.36
CA GLY A 287 1.28 11.69 2.58
C GLY A 287 1.04 10.18 2.65
N ASN A 288 0.05 9.80 3.46
CA ASN A 288 -0.39 8.43 3.58
C ASN A 288 -1.43 8.09 2.49
N THR A 289 -1.01 7.29 1.52
CA THR A 289 -1.86 6.78 0.43
C THR A 289 -2.30 5.33 0.63
N THR A 290 -2.35 4.90 1.90
CA THR A 290 -2.85 3.58 2.33
C THR A 290 -2.16 2.44 1.60
N ALA A 291 -2.85 1.71 0.70
CA ALA A 291 -2.27 0.53 0.05
C ALA A 291 -1.26 0.90 -1.05
N ALA A 292 -1.29 2.13 -1.58
CA ALA A 292 -0.38 2.57 -2.64
C ALA A 292 1.04 2.87 -2.15
N THR A 293 1.27 2.99 -0.83
CA THR A 293 2.53 3.51 -0.29
C THR A 293 3.74 2.62 -0.59
N ILE A 294 3.57 1.30 -0.47
CA ILE A 294 4.65 0.34 -0.71
C ILE A 294 4.99 0.24 -2.21
N PRO A 295 4.02 -0.05 -3.11
CA PRO A 295 4.31 -0.16 -4.53
C PRO A 295 4.79 1.16 -5.15
N SER A 296 4.39 2.33 -4.62
CA SER A 296 4.90 3.62 -5.10
C SER A 296 6.36 3.83 -4.72
N CYS A 297 6.77 3.46 -3.50
CA CYS A 297 8.18 3.48 -3.09
C CYS A 297 9.05 2.58 -3.99
N LEU A 298 8.60 1.35 -4.26
CA LEU A 298 9.28 0.45 -5.21
C LEU A 298 9.45 1.09 -6.58
N THR A 299 8.37 1.68 -7.10
CA THR A 299 8.36 2.33 -8.42
C THR A 299 9.32 3.52 -8.49
N GLU A 300 9.31 4.40 -7.47
CA GLU A 300 10.21 5.55 -7.42
C GLU A 300 11.68 5.15 -7.31
N TYR A 301 11.99 4.20 -6.44
CA TYR A 301 13.38 3.78 -6.23
C TYR A 301 13.92 3.03 -7.44
N TYR A 302 13.08 2.25 -8.13
CA TYR A 302 13.41 1.64 -9.42
C TYR A 302 13.71 2.71 -10.48
N ARG A 303 12.80 3.66 -10.69
CA ARG A 303 12.97 4.73 -11.69
C ARG A 303 14.20 5.61 -11.44
N ASN A 304 14.55 5.78 -10.18
CA ASN A 304 15.72 6.55 -9.77
C ASN A 304 17.03 5.74 -9.78
N GLY A 305 17.01 4.48 -10.24
CA GLY A 305 18.19 3.61 -10.32
C GLY A 305 18.80 3.26 -8.96
N LYS A 306 18.02 3.32 -7.87
CA LYS A 306 18.49 3.08 -6.51
C LYS A 306 18.46 1.61 -6.12
N ILE A 307 17.46 0.88 -6.59
CA ILE A 307 17.32 -0.56 -6.39
C ILE A 307 17.89 -1.31 -7.59
N LYS A 308 18.53 -2.44 -7.34
CA LYS A 308 19.19 -3.28 -8.34
C LYS A 308 18.74 -4.72 -8.21
N LYS A 309 18.83 -5.47 -9.30
CA LYS A 309 18.56 -6.91 -9.28
C LYS A 309 19.42 -7.63 -8.23
N GLY A 310 18.79 -8.51 -7.48
CA GLY A 310 19.39 -9.23 -6.35
C GLY A 310 19.30 -8.51 -5.01
N ASP A 311 18.87 -7.24 -4.99
CA ASP A 311 18.65 -6.51 -3.73
C ASP A 311 17.58 -7.21 -2.89
N LYS A 312 17.93 -7.47 -1.62
CA LYS A 312 17.03 -8.05 -0.62
C LYS A 312 16.22 -6.93 0.03
N LEU A 313 14.90 -6.99 -0.09
CA LEU A 313 14.00 -6.00 0.49
C LEU A 313 13.10 -6.62 1.54
N ILE A 314 12.82 -5.86 2.59
CA ILE A 314 11.75 -6.17 3.55
C ILE A 314 10.64 -5.17 3.34
N LEU A 315 9.47 -5.63 2.91
CA LEU A 315 8.25 -4.82 2.88
C LEU A 315 7.54 -5.00 4.21
N SER A 316 7.01 -3.92 4.80
CA SER A 316 6.35 -3.98 6.11
C SER A 316 5.15 -3.06 6.16
N ALA A 317 4.01 -3.53 6.66
CA ALA A 317 2.79 -2.73 6.74
C ALA A 317 1.97 -3.05 7.98
N PHE A 318 1.21 -2.06 8.43
CA PHE A 318 0.21 -2.17 9.48
C PHE A 318 -1.00 -1.32 9.11
N GLY A 319 -2.21 -1.82 9.34
CA GLY A 319 -3.46 -1.15 9.05
C GLY A 319 -4.57 -1.48 10.06
N ALA A 320 -5.74 -0.89 9.82
CA ALA A 320 -6.97 -1.17 10.56
C ALA A 320 -7.31 -2.67 10.59
N GLY A 321 -8.09 -3.07 11.60
CA GLY A 321 -8.41 -4.48 11.88
C GLY A 321 -8.12 -4.86 13.33
N TYR A 322 -6.87 -4.84 13.81
CA TYR A 322 -5.63 -4.55 13.10
C TYR A 322 -5.21 -5.66 12.15
N THR A 323 -4.53 -5.25 11.09
CA THR A 323 -3.85 -6.13 10.13
C THR A 323 -2.39 -5.70 10.06
N TRP A 324 -1.47 -6.64 9.96
CA TRP A 324 -0.05 -6.31 9.78
C TRP A 324 0.72 -7.46 9.17
N GLY A 325 1.92 -7.17 8.68
CA GLY A 325 2.79 -8.20 8.16
C GLY A 325 4.07 -7.65 7.57
N ALA A 326 4.94 -8.58 7.20
CA ALA A 326 6.12 -8.31 6.41
C ALA A 326 6.32 -9.36 5.32
N SER A 327 6.96 -8.95 4.23
CA SER A 327 7.34 -9.80 3.11
C SER A 327 8.82 -9.62 2.80
N TYR A 328 9.53 -10.73 2.58
CA TYR A 328 10.93 -10.73 2.15
C TYR A 328 10.95 -11.02 0.66
N ILE A 329 11.44 -10.05 -0.12
CA ILE A 329 11.55 -10.17 -1.56
C ILE A 329 13.00 -9.98 -2.01
N VAL A 330 13.37 -10.68 -3.07
CA VAL A 330 14.62 -10.45 -3.79
C VAL A 330 14.27 -9.83 -5.13
N TRP A 331 14.75 -8.60 -5.36
CA TRP A 331 14.37 -7.81 -6.53
C TRP A 331 14.87 -8.42 -7.84
N ALA A 332 14.01 -8.46 -8.85
CA ALA A 332 14.28 -9.18 -10.11
C ALA A 332 14.47 -8.30 -11.34
N ILE A 333 14.04 -7.03 -11.29
CA ILE A 333 14.18 -6.10 -12.41
C ILE A 333 15.62 -5.57 -12.47
N ASP A 334 16.19 -5.57 -13.67
CA ASP A 334 17.52 -4.98 -13.96
C ASP A 334 17.52 -3.45 -13.84
#